data_AF-A0AAX2TLZ8-F1
#
_entry.id   AF-A0AAX2TLZ8-F1
#
_cell.length_a   1.000
_cell.length_b   1.000
_cell.length_c   1.000
_cell.angle_alpha   90.00
_cell.angle_beta   90.00
_cell.angle_gamma   90.00
#
_symmetry.space_group_name_H-M   'P 1'
#
loop_
_entity.id
_entity.type
_entity.pdbx_description
1 polymer ?
#
loop_
_entity_poly.entity_id
_entity_poly.type
_entity_poly.pdbx_seq_one_letter_code
_entity_poly.pdbx_strand_id
1 'polypeptide(L)'
;MFNDNPVVYGKIKLQSWKARRDFNIVKQDLDFSCGAASVATLLNNFYGQKLTEEEVLEKLGKEQMRASFEDMRRIMPDLGFEAKGYALSFEQLAQLKIPVIVYLK
;
A
#
# COMPACT_ATOMS: atom_id res chain seq x y z
N MET A 1 -17.73 8.72 -44.94
CA MET A 1 -18.96 8.81 -44.13
C MET A 1 -18.63 8.32 -42.73
N PHE A 2 -18.17 9.22 -41.87
CA PHE A 2 -18.01 8.96 -40.44
C PHE A 2 -18.91 9.97 -39.75
N ASN A 3 -20.17 9.62 -39.54
CA ASN A 3 -21.03 10.40 -38.68
C ASN A 3 -21.97 9.43 -37.97
N ASP A 4 -22.26 9.76 -36.72
CA ASP A 4 -23.17 9.07 -35.80
C ASP A 4 -22.46 8.10 -34.85
N ASN A 5 -21.55 8.65 -34.04
CA ASN A 5 -21.37 8.15 -32.69
C ASN A 5 -22.35 8.92 -31.79
N PRO A 6 -23.50 8.33 -31.38
CA PRO A 6 -24.43 9.01 -30.49
C PRO A 6 -23.74 9.13 -29.13
N VAL A 7 -23.16 10.31 -28.86
CA VAL A 7 -22.60 10.63 -27.55
C VAL A 7 -23.77 10.59 -26.57
N VAL A 8 -23.86 9.50 -25.82
CA VAL A 8 -24.81 9.35 -24.73
C VAL A 8 -24.47 10.41 -23.69
N TYR A 9 -25.25 11.49 -23.66
CA TYR A 9 -25.18 12.54 -22.63
C TYR A 9 -25.82 12.02 -21.34
N GLY A 10 -25.15 11.06 -20.71
CA GLY A 10 -25.38 10.65 -19.33
C GLY A 10 -24.17 11.00 -18.48
N LYS A 11 -24.36 11.32 -17.20
CA LYS A 11 -23.24 11.36 -16.23
C LYS A 11 -22.73 9.94 -16.00
N ILE A 12 -22.00 9.39 -16.96
CA ILE A 12 -21.33 8.11 -16.82
C ILE A 12 -20.11 8.35 -15.94
N LYS A 13 -20.05 7.69 -14.78
CA LYS A 13 -18.85 7.69 -13.93
C LYS A 13 -17.75 6.91 -14.65
N LEU A 14 -16.96 7.60 -15.46
CA LEU A 14 -15.78 7.05 -16.13
C LEU A 14 -14.61 7.03 -15.15
N GLN A 15 -14.05 5.86 -14.88
CA GLN A 15 -12.79 5.71 -14.16
C GLN A 15 -11.71 5.22 -15.14
N SER A 16 -10.56 5.88 -15.14
CA SER A 16 -9.41 5.41 -15.92
C SER A 16 -8.87 4.09 -15.36
N TRP A 17 -8.23 3.29 -16.21
CA TRP A 17 -7.53 2.08 -15.78
C TRP A 17 -6.51 2.35 -14.67
N LYS A 18 -5.81 3.50 -14.77
CA LYS A 18 -4.90 3.99 -13.74
C LYS A 18 -5.63 4.20 -12.42
N ALA A 19 -6.73 4.95 -12.42
CA ALA A 19 -7.52 5.22 -11.21
C ALA A 19 -8.07 3.93 -10.56
N ARG A 20 -8.46 2.93 -11.37
CA ARG A 20 -8.92 1.63 -10.85
C ARG A 20 -7.80 0.81 -10.25
N ARG A 21 -6.64 0.76 -10.91
CA ARG A 21 -5.45 0.06 -10.40
C ARG A 21 -4.97 0.66 -9.08
N ASP A 22 -5.05 1.98 -8.97
CA ASP A 22 -4.52 2.76 -7.84
C ASP A 22 -5.54 2.94 -6.72
N PHE A 23 -6.74 2.39 -6.88
CA PHE A 23 -7.81 2.52 -5.91
C PHE A 23 -7.41 1.89 -4.57
N ASN A 24 -7.60 2.64 -3.49
CA ASN A 24 -7.28 2.21 -2.13
C ASN A 24 -5.79 1.83 -1.92
N ILE A 25 -4.86 2.37 -2.71
CA ILE A 25 -3.43 2.15 -2.51
C ILE A 25 -2.76 3.48 -2.20
N VAL A 26 -1.91 3.51 -1.16
CA VAL A 26 -0.96 4.60 -0.97
C VAL A 26 0.16 4.38 -1.98
N LYS A 27 0.19 5.24 -3.00
CA LYS A 27 1.16 5.22 -4.07
C LYS A 27 2.56 5.48 -3.55
N GLN A 28 3.51 4.72 -4.06
CA GLN A 28 4.92 5.00 -3.86
C GLN A 28 5.36 6.08 -4.87
N ASP A 29 5.94 7.17 -4.37
CA ASP A 29 6.47 8.27 -5.18
C ASP A 29 8.02 8.34 -5.18
N LEU A 30 8.72 7.68 -4.24
CA LEU A 30 10.21 7.65 -4.16
C LEU A 30 10.78 6.24 -4.38
N ASP A 31 11.98 6.12 -4.97
CA ASP A 31 12.57 4.81 -5.36
C ASP A 31 12.92 3.87 -4.18
N PHE A 32 12.92 4.37 -2.94
CA PHE A 32 13.31 3.64 -1.73
C PHE A 32 12.19 3.52 -0.68
N SER A 33 11.04 4.14 -0.90
CA SER A 33 9.95 4.25 0.08
C SER A 33 8.89 3.13 -0.04
N CYS A 34 9.15 2.08 -0.83
CA CYS A 34 8.22 0.95 -1.00
C CYS A 34 7.72 0.34 0.33
N GLY A 35 8.58 0.27 1.35
CA GLY A 35 8.22 -0.19 2.68
C GLY A 35 7.22 0.75 3.38
N ALA A 36 7.43 2.07 3.24
CA ALA A 36 6.53 3.09 3.79
C ALA A 36 5.15 3.05 3.12
N ALA A 37 5.12 3.03 1.79
CA ALA A 37 3.89 2.92 1.01
C ALA A 37 3.10 1.63 1.32
N SER A 38 3.82 0.50 1.52
CA SER A 38 3.21 -0.79 1.87
C SER A 38 2.56 -0.75 3.26
N VAL A 39 3.26 -0.21 4.26
CA VAL A 39 2.72 -0.03 5.63
C VAL A 39 1.51 0.90 5.62
N ALA A 40 1.61 2.07 4.98
CA ALA A 40 0.51 3.02 4.88
C ALA A 40 -0.72 2.38 4.20
N THR A 41 -0.51 1.69 3.08
CA THR A 41 -1.59 0.98 2.38
C THR A 41 -2.26 -0.08 3.26
N LEU A 42 -1.49 -0.93 3.94
CA LEU A 42 -2.03 -1.99 4.78
C LEU A 42 -2.84 -1.42 5.94
N LEU A 43 -2.28 -0.45 6.67
CA LEU A 43 -2.93 0.14 7.84
C LEU A 43 -4.17 0.96 7.49
N ASN A 44 -4.14 1.69 6.37
CA ASN A 44 -5.29 2.46 5.92
C ASN A 44 -6.47 1.55 5.53
N ASN A 45 -6.20 0.45 4.82
CA ASN A 45 -7.26 -0.43 4.32
C ASN A 45 -7.83 -1.39 5.36
N PHE A 46 -6.97 -2.00 6.17
CA PHE A 46 -7.41 -3.06 7.09
C PHE A 46 -7.71 -2.54 8.48
N TYR A 47 -7.14 -1.39 8.87
CA TYR A 47 -7.25 -0.85 10.23
C TYR A 47 -7.77 0.58 10.28
N GLY A 48 -8.22 1.14 9.15
CA GLY A 48 -8.88 2.45 9.10
C GLY A 48 -7.98 3.64 9.42
N GLN A 49 -6.66 3.46 9.34
CA GLN A 49 -5.70 4.55 9.50
C GLN A 49 -5.77 5.54 8.32
N LYS A 50 -5.11 6.69 8.48
CA LYS A 50 -5.00 7.73 7.44
C LYS A 50 -3.56 8.21 7.34
N LEU A 51 -2.67 7.27 7.05
CA LEU A 51 -1.24 7.51 6.90
C LEU A 51 -0.88 7.81 5.44
N THR A 52 0.00 8.78 5.25
CA THR A 52 0.68 9.08 3.98
C THR A 52 1.99 8.29 3.87
N GLU A 53 2.57 8.24 2.67
CA GLU A 53 3.90 7.67 2.47
C GLU A 53 4.97 8.43 3.28
N GLU A 54 4.91 9.77 3.25
CA GLU A 54 5.87 10.66 3.92
C GLU A 54 5.85 10.48 5.44
N GLU A 55 4.67 10.47 6.07
CA GLU A 55 4.53 10.26 7.53
C GLU A 55 5.13 8.93 7.99
N VAL A 56 4.98 7.87 7.19
CA VAL A 56 5.58 6.56 7.52
C VAL A 56 7.09 6.58 7.27
N LEU A 57 7.54 7.23 6.21
CA LEU A 57 8.96 7.35 5.86
C LEU A 57 9.75 8.13 6.92
N GLU A 58 9.17 9.22 7.44
CA GLU A 58 9.72 9.99 8.57
C GLU A 58 9.87 9.11 9.81
N LYS A 59 8.83 8.35 10.17
CA LYS A 59 8.88 7.41 11.31
C LYS A 59 9.95 6.33 11.14
N LEU A 60 10.15 5.85 9.91
CA LEU A 60 11.20 4.88 9.61
C LEU A 60 12.61 5.47 9.81
N GLY A 61 12.76 6.80 9.67
CA GLY A 61 14.06 7.48 9.69
C GLY A 61 14.91 7.09 8.48
N LYS A 62 14.28 6.87 7.32
CA LYS A 62 14.89 6.30 6.11
C LYS A 62 14.65 7.18 4.87
N GLU A 63 14.87 8.48 5.01
CA GLU A 63 14.59 9.49 3.96
C GLU A 63 15.40 9.31 2.66
N GLN A 64 16.42 8.44 2.62
CA GLN A 64 17.22 8.15 1.43
C GLN A 64 17.59 6.66 1.30
N MET A 65 16.95 5.78 2.07
CA MET A 65 17.31 4.37 2.16
C MET A 65 16.08 3.47 2.19
N ARG A 66 16.23 2.23 1.72
CA ARG A 66 15.15 1.25 1.80
C ARG A 66 14.97 0.79 3.25
N ALA A 67 13.71 0.63 3.65
CA ALA A 67 13.36 0.03 4.93
C ALA A 67 13.45 -1.50 4.88
N SER A 68 14.05 -2.09 5.92
CA SER A 68 14.01 -3.53 6.15
C SER A 68 12.71 -3.94 6.86
N PHE A 69 12.43 -5.25 6.94
CA PHE A 69 11.34 -5.77 7.77
C PHE A 69 11.49 -5.40 9.25
N GLU A 70 12.73 -5.33 9.75
CA GLU A 70 13.00 -4.91 11.12
C GLU A 70 12.68 -3.43 11.33
N ASP A 71 13.04 -2.56 10.39
CA ASP A 71 12.71 -1.13 10.44
C ASP A 71 11.18 -0.94 10.48
N MET A 72 10.45 -1.63 9.59
CA MET A 72 8.98 -1.58 9.58
C MET A 72 8.38 -2.10 10.87
N ARG A 73 8.90 -3.19 11.44
CA ARG A 73 8.45 -3.72 12.74
C ARG A 73 8.67 -2.72 13.87
N ARG A 74 9.82 -2.03 13.88
CA ARG A 74 10.22 -1.10 14.95
C ARG A 74 9.24 0.06 15.12
N ILE A 75 8.65 0.56 14.03
CA ILE A 75 7.74 1.71 14.05
C ILE A 75 6.28 1.35 14.36
N MET A 76 5.92 0.06 14.39
CA MET A 76 4.53 -0.37 14.61
C MET A 76 3.96 0.03 15.98
N PRO A 77 4.72 -0.07 17.09
CA PRO A 77 4.22 0.39 18.39
C PRO A 77 3.86 1.87 18.40
N ASP A 78 4.63 2.72 17.70
CA ASP A 78 4.35 4.16 17.57
C ASP A 78 3.09 4.46 16.75
N LEU A 79 2.63 3.49 15.96
CA LEU A 79 1.39 3.52 15.21
C LEU A 79 0.24 2.79 15.95
N GLY A 80 0.50 2.22 17.13
CA GLY A 80 -0.50 1.50 17.93
C GLY A 80 -0.69 0.02 17.53
N PHE A 81 0.28 -0.57 16.82
CA PHE A 81 0.22 -1.94 16.33
C PHE A 81 1.38 -2.80 16.84
N GLU A 82 1.13 -4.11 16.96
CA GLU A 82 2.18 -5.11 17.13
C GLU A 82 2.43 -5.79 15.78
N ALA A 83 3.70 -5.90 15.37
CA ALA A 83 4.09 -6.70 14.22
C ALA A 83 5.20 -7.68 14.56
N LYS A 84 5.24 -8.77 13.80
CA LYS A 84 6.24 -9.82 13.92
C LYS A 84 6.77 -10.18 12.53
N GLY A 85 8.09 -10.29 12.42
CA GLY A 85 8.75 -10.81 11.22
C GLY A 85 8.78 -12.34 11.27
N TYR A 86 8.44 -12.98 10.16
CA TYR A 86 8.47 -14.43 10.03
C TYR A 86 9.13 -14.84 8.72
N ALA A 87 9.83 -15.98 8.74
CA ALA A 87 10.21 -16.72 7.55
C ALA A 87 9.25 -17.91 7.43
N LEU A 88 8.32 -17.85 6.48
CA LEU A 88 7.26 -18.84 6.32
C LEU A 88 7.32 -19.46 4.93
N SER A 89 6.89 -20.72 4.82
CA SER A 89 6.55 -21.30 3.52
C SER A 89 5.26 -20.67 2.98
N PHE A 90 4.98 -20.87 1.68
CA PHE A 90 3.75 -20.39 1.08
C PHE A 90 2.50 -21.04 1.71
N GLU A 91 2.58 -22.32 2.07
CA GLU A 91 1.49 -23.06 2.72
C GLU A 91 1.18 -22.49 4.10
N GLN A 92 2.21 -22.12 4.87
CA GLN A 92 2.04 -21.46 6.18
C GLN A 92 1.49 -20.04 6.02
N LEU A 93 1.98 -19.29 5.02
CA LEU A 93 1.48 -17.95 4.70
C LEU A 93 -0.01 -17.97 4.37
N ALA A 94 -0.46 -18.95 3.59
CA ALA A 94 -1.86 -19.10 3.18
C ALA A 94 -2.82 -19.40 4.36
N GLN A 95 -2.31 -19.85 5.51
CA GLN A 95 -3.10 -20.11 6.71
C GLN A 95 -3.30 -18.86 7.57
N LEU A 96 -2.54 -17.78 7.34
CA LEU A 96 -2.66 -16.54 8.11
C LEU A 96 -3.98 -15.84 7.82
N LYS A 97 -4.65 -15.40 8.88
CA LYS A 97 -5.95 -14.69 8.82
C LYS A 97 -5.83 -13.18 9.04
N ILE A 98 -4.62 -12.65 8.99
CA ILE A 98 -4.29 -11.24 9.20
C ILE A 98 -3.60 -10.69 7.95
N PRO A 99 -3.71 -9.38 7.66
CA PRO A 99 -2.97 -8.77 6.57
C PRO A 99 -1.46 -8.83 6.86
N VAL A 100 -0.66 -9.09 5.82
CA VAL A 100 0.79 -9.24 5.92
C VAL A 100 1.49 -8.53 4.77
N ILE A 101 2.73 -8.09 5.00
CA ILE A 101 3.63 -7.57 3.97
C ILE A 101 4.60 -8.68 3.60
N VAL A 102 4.71 -8.97 2.30
CA VAL A 102 5.57 -10.03 1.76
C VAL A 102 6.59 -9.41 0.81
N TYR A 103 7.83 -9.90 0.89
CA TYR A 103 8.86 -9.56 -0.08
C TYR A 103 8.71 -10.45 -1.31
N LEU A 104 8.62 -9.83 -2.49
CA LEU A 104 8.59 -10.52 -3.78
C LEU A 104 9.96 -10.41 -4.44
N LYS A 105 10.45 -11.52 -5.00
CA LYS A 105 11.71 -11.58 -5.75
C LYS A 105 11.47 -11.51 -7.25
#